data_AF-A0AAV4QXL7-F1
#
_entry.id   AF-A0AAV4QXL7-F1
#
_cell.length_a   1.000
_cell.length_b   1.000
_cell.length_c   1.000
_cell.angle_alpha   90.00
_cell.angle_beta   90.00
_cell.angle_gamma   90.00
#
_symmetry.space_group_name_H-M   'P 1'
#
loop_
_entity.id
_entity.type
_entity.pdbx_description
1 polymer ?
#
loop_
_entity_poly.entity_id
_entity_poly.type
_entity_poly.pdbx_seq_one_letter_code
_entity_poly.pdbx_strand_id
1 'polypeptide(L)'
;MYLRKEPLSGNGKAKFLLVEDSTYTRGIKILKTILKIYCKEQANISALCYDGIGEELLYGMDANPEKVKLLDIFSDPYGWYEGNNLDELMSVNFIIENFCDYKGVLCIYSLTSLLIHNGIDKVYKMLHRLLHSNADLQILAFCHLGVHDLRESEIINRIATTSLRFKSEEDVVLLQSTVHYSSGKITSQLWDCKIDDNFNFLSIADVQLKKKPVKVKEPDPTENLTFNLLLNDEEMEVRSQVQLPYTQVQNSLDSVIENDYDDEEDPDDDLDI
;
A
#
# COMPACT_ATOMS: atom_id res chain seq x y z
N MET A 1 -19.24 2.43 -2.66
CA MET A 1 -19.28 0.96 -2.45
C MET A 1 -17.83 0.52 -2.38
N TYR A 2 -17.41 -0.27 -1.39
CA TYR A 2 -16.00 -0.67 -1.24
C TYR A 2 -15.89 -2.18 -1.38
N LEU A 3 -14.72 -2.67 -1.81
CA LEU A 3 -14.43 -4.11 -1.75
C LEU A 3 -14.55 -4.58 -0.30
N ARG A 4 -15.58 -5.37 0.00
CA ARG A 4 -15.88 -5.90 1.34
C ARG A 4 -15.41 -7.33 1.56
N LYS A 5 -14.69 -7.93 0.61
CA LYS A 5 -14.08 -9.23 0.85
C LYS A 5 -12.93 -9.04 1.84
N GLU A 6 -13.25 -9.27 3.12
CA GLU A 6 -12.32 -9.28 4.26
C GLU A 6 -10.94 -9.90 3.98
N PRO A 7 -10.78 -11.00 3.19
CA PRO A 7 -9.44 -11.52 2.90
C PRO A 7 -8.58 -10.59 2.04
N LEU A 8 -9.20 -9.71 1.23
CA LEU A 8 -8.48 -8.84 0.29
C LEU A 8 -8.30 -7.44 0.84
N SER A 9 -9.30 -6.86 1.52
CA SER A 9 -9.28 -5.48 2.03
C SER A 9 -9.10 -5.36 3.55
N GLY A 10 -8.97 -6.48 4.27
CA GLY A 10 -8.94 -6.51 5.73
C GLY A 10 -10.26 -6.04 6.36
N ASN A 11 -10.19 -5.51 7.59
CA ASN A 11 -11.35 -4.99 8.34
C ASN A 11 -11.80 -3.57 7.91
N GLY A 12 -11.30 -3.05 6.79
CA GLY A 12 -11.42 -1.63 6.42
C GLY A 12 -12.04 -1.38 5.03
N LYS A 13 -12.48 -0.14 4.80
CA LYS A 13 -12.86 0.38 3.47
C LYS A 13 -11.58 0.64 2.67
N ALA A 14 -11.15 -0.29 1.83
CA ALA A 14 -9.98 -0.09 0.97
C ALA A 14 -10.26 1.02 -0.05
N LYS A 15 -9.84 2.27 0.24
CA LYS A 15 -10.04 3.42 -0.66
C LYS A 15 -9.16 3.36 -1.90
N PHE A 16 -7.92 2.88 -1.74
CA PHE A 16 -6.98 2.70 -2.84
C PHE A 16 -6.46 1.26 -2.85
N LEU A 17 -6.86 0.52 -3.86
CA LEU A 17 -6.42 -0.85 -4.12
C LEU A 17 -5.39 -0.84 -5.24
N LEU A 18 -4.18 -1.28 -4.94
CA LEU A 18 -3.10 -1.42 -5.90
C LEU A 18 -2.91 -2.90 -6.23
N VAL A 19 -2.99 -3.25 -7.50
CA VAL A 19 -2.61 -4.57 -8.00
C VAL A 19 -1.22 -4.44 -8.59
N GLU A 20 -0.26 -5.07 -7.94
CA GLU A 20 1.13 -5.08 -8.37
C GLU A 20 1.35 -6.22 -9.36
N ASP A 21 2.00 -5.91 -10.47
CA ASP A 21 2.47 -6.89 -11.43
C ASP A 21 3.97 -7.10 -11.31
N SER A 22 4.41 -8.32 -11.62
CA SER A 22 5.84 -8.64 -11.72
C SER A 22 6.12 -9.35 -13.04
N THR A 23 7.37 -9.27 -13.50
CA THR A 23 7.81 -9.97 -14.71
C THR A 23 7.63 -11.49 -14.63
N TYR A 24 7.53 -12.04 -13.42
CA TYR A 24 7.40 -13.47 -13.16
C TYR A 24 5.95 -13.94 -13.05
N THR A 25 5.02 -13.06 -12.67
CA THR A 25 3.64 -13.43 -12.34
C THR A 25 2.67 -12.36 -12.82
N ARG A 26 1.72 -12.75 -13.68
CA ARG A 26 0.74 -11.81 -14.26
C ARG A 26 -0.37 -11.46 -13.25
N GLY A 27 -0.29 -10.28 -12.65
CA GLY A 27 -1.28 -9.68 -11.75
C GLY A 27 -2.60 -9.30 -12.42
N ILE A 28 -2.65 -9.26 -13.76
CA ILE A 28 -3.85 -8.94 -14.55
C ILE A 28 -5.06 -9.81 -14.18
N LYS A 29 -4.84 -11.08 -13.82
CA LYS A 29 -5.93 -11.99 -13.41
C LYS A 29 -6.63 -11.47 -12.15
N ILE A 30 -5.87 -10.94 -11.18
CA ILE A 30 -6.42 -10.36 -9.94
C ILE A 30 -7.26 -9.13 -10.27
N LEU A 31 -6.72 -8.23 -11.10
CA LEU A 31 -7.41 -7.02 -11.51
C LEU A 31 -8.77 -7.34 -12.14
N LYS A 32 -8.79 -8.25 -13.12
CA LYS A 32 -10.03 -8.69 -13.79
C LYS A 32 -11.01 -9.36 -12.84
N THR A 33 -10.53 -10.18 -11.91
CA THR A 33 -11.39 -10.81 -10.90
C THR A 33 -12.04 -9.77 -9.99
N ILE A 34 -11.31 -8.74 -9.57
CA ILE A 34 -11.84 -7.67 -8.71
C ILE A 34 -12.83 -6.79 -9.49
N LEU A 35 -12.51 -6.42 -10.73
CA LEU A 35 -13.45 -5.72 -11.61
C LEU A 35 -14.74 -6.51 -11.80
N LYS A 36 -14.65 -7.82 -12.02
CA LYS A 36 -15.83 -8.69 -12.14
C LYS A 36 -16.69 -8.69 -10.87
N ILE A 37 -16.08 -8.61 -9.69
CA ILE A 37 -16.82 -8.47 -8.42
C ILE A 37 -17.59 -7.14 -8.42
N TYR A 38 -16.95 -6.02 -8.77
CA TYR A 38 -17.62 -4.72 -8.84
C TYR A 38 -18.75 -4.68 -9.88
N CYS A 39 -18.58 -5.32 -11.04
CA CYS A 39 -19.63 -5.44 -12.06
C CYS A 39 -20.84 -6.23 -11.53
N LYS A 40 -20.61 -7.36 -10.86
CA LYS A 40 -21.68 -8.16 -10.22
C LYS A 40 -22.41 -7.36 -9.13
N GLU A 41 -21.68 -6.51 -8.41
CA GLU A 41 -22.19 -5.60 -7.40
C GLU A 41 -22.91 -4.37 -7.98
N GLN A 42 -22.97 -4.21 -9.30
CA GLN A 42 -23.56 -3.06 -10.00
C GLN A 42 -22.96 -1.71 -9.56
N ALA A 43 -21.67 -1.71 -9.22
CA ALA A 43 -20.95 -0.49 -8.91
C ALA A 43 -20.80 0.41 -10.15
N ASN A 44 -20.76 1.72 -9.94
CA ASN A 44 -20.39 2.67 -10.98
C ASN A 44 -18.88 2.60 -11.19
N ILE A 45 -18.42 2.22 -12.38
CA ILE A 45 -17.02 1.98 -12.71
C ILE A 45 -16.62 2.88 -13.88
N SER A 46 -15.49 3.59 -13.75
CA SER A 46 -14.83 4.25 -14.86
C SER A 46 -13.46 3.65 -15.05
N ALA A 47 -13.20 3.03 -16.19
CA ALA A 47 -11.92 2.39 -16.52
C ALA A 47 -11.10 3.28 -17.46
N LEU A 48 -9.92 3.68 -17.02
CA LEU A 48 -8.91 4.40 -17.79
C LEU A 48 -7.88 3.41 -18.33
N CYS A 49 -7.86 3.24 -19.65
CA CYS A 49 -6.95 2.33 -20.35
C CYS A 49 -5.83 3.11 -21.03
N TYR A 50 -4.70 3.22 -20.32
CA TYR A 50 -3.46 3.84 -20.82
C TYR A 50 -2.47 2.84 -21.43
N ASP A 51 -2.80 1.55 -21.32
CA ASP A 51 -2.01 0.44 -21.85
C ASP A 51 -2.99 -0.66 -22.24
N GLY A 52 -2.70 -1.43 -23.30
CA GLY A 52 -3.56 -2.50 -23.79
C GLY A 52 -4.94 -2.05 -24.30
N ILE A 53 -5.64 -2.99 -24.94
CA ILE A 53 -6.96 -2.74 -25.55
C ILE A 53 -8.02 -2.75 -24.45
N GLY A 54 -8.79 -1.65 -24.32
CA GLY A 54 -9.77 -1.52 -23.24
C GLY A 54 -10.90 -2.55 -23.30
N GLU A 55 -11.28 -2.98 -24.50
CA GLU A 55 -12.28 -4.04 -24.70
C GLU A 55 -11.81 -5.38 -24.13
N GLU A 56 -10.51 -5.68 -24.22
CA GLU A 56 -9.94 -6.89 -23.64
C GLU A 56 -9.98 -6.86 -22.11
N LEU A 57 -9.89 -5.67 -21.49
CA LEU A 57 -10.01 -5.53 -20.04
C LEU A 57 -11.39 -5.98 -19.57
N LEU A 58 -12.46 -5.57 -20.28
CA LEU A 58 -13.84 -5.85 -19.91
C LEU A 58 -14.37 -7.19 -20.46
N TYR A 59 -13.60 -7.87 -21.32
CA TYR A 59 -13.99 -9.16 -21.89
C TYR A 59 -14.29 -10.20 -20.80
N GLY A 60 -15.45 -10.87 -20.92
CA GLY A 60 -15.90 -11.89 -19.98
C GLY A 60 -16.50 -11.37 -18.67
N MET A 61 -16.78 -10.06 -18.59
CA MET A 61 -17.49 -9.44 -17.47
C MET A 61 -18.95 -9.17 -17.83
N ASP A 62 -19.87 -9.44 -16.90
CA ASP A 62 -21.29 -9.06 -17.01
C ASP A 62 -21.46 -7.56 -16.71
N ALA A 63 -20.82 -6.71 -17.51
CA ALA A 63 -20.79 -5.27 -17.33
C ALA A 63 -22.12 -4.64 -17.82
N ASN A 64 -22.77 -3.88 -16.95
CA ASN A 64 -23.89 -3.04 -17.36
C ASN A 64 -23.35 -1.77 -18.06
N PRO A 65 -23.68 -1.51 -19.34
CA PRO A 65 -23.14 -0.38 -20.10
C PRO A 65 -23.50 0.99 -19.50
N GLU A 66 -24.55 1.09 -18.69
CA GLU A 66 -24.89 2.36 -18.00
C GLU A 66 -24.02 2.61 -16.76
N LYS A 67 -23.43 1.55 -16.18
CA LYS A 67 -22.63 1.61 -14.95
C LYS A 67 -21.14 1.56 -15.21
N VAL A 68 -20.72 1.00 -16.34
CA VAL A 68 -19.31 0.83 -16.69
C VAL A 68 -18.99 1.73 -17.87
N LYS A 69 -18.16 2.75 -17.63
CA LYS A 69 -17.59 3.61 -18.66
C LYS A 69 -16.16 3.21 -18.92
N LEU A 70 -15.82 2.98 -20.18
CA LEU A 70 -14.46 2.72 -20.63
C LEU A 70 -13.94 3.97 -21.35
N LEU A 71 -12.79 4.47 -20.93
CA LEU A 71 -12.01 5.47 -21.66
C LEU A 71 -10.74 4.79 -22.17
N ASP A 72 -10.77 4.44 -23.45
CA ASP A 72 -9.63 3.83 -24.14
C ASP A 72 -8.75 4.92 -24.75
N ILE A 73 -7.60 5.16 -24.12
CA ILE A 73 -6.60 6.14 -24.56
C ILE A 73 -5.49 5.43 -25.36
N PHE A 74 -5.37 4.11 -25.20
CA PHE A 74 -4.32 3.30 -25.82
C PHE A 74 -4.59 3.02 -27.30
N SER A 75 -5.85 2.77 -27.68
CA SER A 75 -6.19 2.38 -29.06
C SER A 75 -6.07 3.52 -30.07
N ASP A 76 -6.21 4.77 -29.63
CA ASP A 76 -6.03 5.97 -30.47
C ASP A 76 -5.15 7.02 -29.77
N PRO A 77 -3.85 6.73 -29.58
CA PRO A 77 -2.99 7.61 -28.80
C PRO A 77 -2.74 8.93 -29.52
N TYR A 78 -2.92 9.02 -30.84
CA TYR A 78 -2.70 10.27 -31.59
C TYR A 78 -4.00 11.04 -31.87
N GLY A 79 -5.13 10.59 -31.32
CA GLY A 79 -6.42 11.23 -31.51
C GLY A 79 -6.83 11.29 -32.98
N TRP A 80 -6.44 10.31 -33.80
CA TRP A 80 -6.78 10.25 -35.22
C TRP A 80 -8.29 10.15 -35.44
N TYR A 81 -9.04 9.65 -34.46
CA TYR A 81 -10.49 9.47 -34.54
C TYR A 81 -11.25 10.49 -33.68
N GLU A 82 -10.72 10.88 -32.50
CA GLU A 82 -11.43 11.74 -31.54
C GLU A 82 -10.87 13.17 -31.40
N GLY A 83 -9.71 13.47 -32.01
CA GLY A 83 -9.14 14.83 -32.03
C GLY A 83 -8.59 15.36 -30.69
N ASN A 84 -8.59 14.54 -29.64
CA ASN A 84 -8.07 14.91 -28.33
C ASN A 84 -6.55 14.83 -28.30
N ASN A 85 -5.90 15.75 -27.58
CA ASN A 85 -4.45 15.75 -27.42
C ASN A 85 -4.04 14.67 -26.40
N LEU A 86 -3.15 13.75 -26.80
CA LEU A 86 -2.62 12.70 -25.93
C LEU A 86 -2.06 13.26 -24.62
N ASP A 87 -1.30 14.35 -24.70
CA ASP A 87 -0.64 14.96 -23.55
C ASP A 87 -1.65 15.45 -22.52
N GLU A 88 -2.83 15.87 -22.99
CA GLU A 88 -3.95 16.29 -22.14
C GLU A 88 -4.62 15.09 -21.47
N LEU A 89 -4.90 14.02 -22.23
CA LEU A 89 -5.50 12.79 -21.71
C LEU A 89 -4.59 12.02 -20.74
N MET A 90 -3.27 12.11 -20.96
CA MET A 90 -2.22 11.55 -20.09
C MET A 90 -1.89 12.46 -18.91
N SER A 91 -2.43 13.68 -18.86
CA SER A 91 -2.17 14.63 -17.79
C SER A 91 -2.89 14.23 -16.50
N VAL A 92 -2.19 14.37 -15.37
CA VAL A 92 -2.83 14.24 -14.05
C VAL A 92 -3.96 15.24 -13.83
N ASN A 93 -3.94 16.40 -14.51
CA ASN A 93 -4.99 17.40 -14.39
C ASN A 93 -6.32 16.90 -14.98
N PHE A 94 -6.28 16.21 -16.12
CA PHE A 94 -7.45 15.59 -16.72
C PHE A 94 -8.13 14.64 -15.74
N ILE A 95 -7.36 13.81 -15.03
CA ILE A 95 -7.90 12.88 -14.05
C ILE A 95 -8.54 13.64 -12.88
N ILE A 96 -7.89 14.69 -12.37
CA ILE A 96 -8.44 15.50 -11.28
C ILE A 96 -9.76 16.16 -11.70
N GLU A 97 -9.79 16.80 -12.86
CA GLU A 97 -10.96 17.53 -13.36
C GLU A 97 -12.16 16.61 -13.60
N ASN A 98 -11.93 15.40 -14.12
CA ASN A 98 -13.00 14.46 -14.44
C ASN A 98 -13.43 13.58 -13.27
N PHE A 99 -12.55 13.32 -12.30
CA PHE A 99 -12.80 12.32 -11.25
C PHE A 99 -12.79 12.84 -9.81
N CYS A 100 -12.53 14.13 -9.56
CA CYS A 100 -12.55 14.68 -8.21
C CYS A 100 -13.90 14.46 -7.50
N ASP A 101 -15.03 14.60 -8.21
CA ASP A 101 -16.37 14.41 -7.64
C ASP A 101 -17.02 13.08 -8.05
N TYR A 102 -16.25 12.15 -8.63
CA TYR A 102 -16.78 10.88 -9.12
C TYR A 102 -17.19 9.96 -7.97
N LYS A 103 -18.40 9.39 -8.06
CA LYS A 103 -18.95 8.45 -7.07
C LYS A 103 -18.92 7.04 -7.64
N GLY A 104 -17.97 6.22 -7.19
CA GLY A 104 -17.78 4.87 -7.71
C GLY A 104 -16.35 4.39 -7.63
N VAL A 105 -16.00 3.48 -8.53
CA VAL A 105 -14.67 2.89 -8.68
C VAL A 105 -13.99 3.48 -9.91
N LEU A 106 -12.89 4.19 -9.71
CA LEU A 106 -11.98 4.58 -10.78
C LEU A 106 -10.94 3.47 -10.96
N CYS A 107 -11.01 2.76 -12.09
CA CYS A 107 -10.03 1.76 -12.46
C CYS A 107 -8.96 2.39 -13.37
N ILE A 108 -7.71 2.42 -12.90
CA ILE A 108 -6.56 2.86 -13.68
C ILE A 108 -5.81 1.60 -14.15
N TYR A 109 -6.00 1.24 -15.42
CA TYR A 109 -5.45 -0.01 -15.95
C TYR A 109 -3.93 -0.02 -16.05
N SER A 110 -3.28 1.13 -16.22
CA SER A 110 -1.83 1.22 -16.12
C SER A 110 -1.43 2.51 -15.43
N LEU A 111 -1.17 2.40 -14.12
CA LEU A 111 -0.57 3.48 -13.35
C LEU A 111 0.89 3.70 -13.78
N THR A 112 1.55 2.65 -14.28
CA THR A 112 2.89 2.71 -14.85
C THR A 112 2.99 3.76 -15.96
N SER A 113 2.05 3.76 -16.91
CA SER A 113 2.05 4.75 -18.01
C SER A 113 1.92 6.19 -17.49
N LEU A 114 1.09 6.42 -16.46
CA LEU A 114 0.93 7.74 -15.84
C LEU A 114 2.19 8.18 -15.09
N LEU A 115 2.85 7.26 -14.38
CA LEU A 115 4.09 7.51 -13.65
C LEU A 115 5.23 7.88 -14.60
N ILE A 116 5.39 7.12 -15.69
CA ILE A 116 6.41 7.40 -16.71
C ILE A 116 6.18 8.77 -17.36
N HIS A 117 4.93 9.11 -17.68
CA HIS A 117 4.60 10.36 -18.37
C HIS A 117 4.73 11.61 -17.47
N ASN A 118 4.24 11.53 -16.23
CA ASN A 118 4.10 12.73 -15.37
C ASN A 118 5.17 12.82 -14.27
N GLY A 119 5.84 11.72 -13.96
CA GLY A 119 6.69 11.57 -12.79
C GLY A 119 5.90 11.32 -11.49
N ILE A 120 6.58 10.69 -10.53
CA ILE A 120 5.99 10.28 -9.24
C ILE A 120 5.36 11.43 -8.46
N ASP A 121 5.99 12.61 -8.43
CA ASP A 121 5.52 13.74 -7.61
C ASP A 121 4.13 14.23 -8.02
N LYS A 122 3.88 14.30 -9.32
CA LYS A 122 2.59 14.74 -9.87
C LYS A 122 1.51 13.68 -9.64
N VAL A 123 1.83 12.41 -9.89
CA VAL A 123 0.91 11.28 -9.69
C VAL A 123 0.58 11.11 -8.21
N TYR A 124 1.57 11.25 -7.31
CA TYR A 124 1.37 11.25 -5.87
C TYR A 124 0.34 12.31 -5.45
N LYS A 125 0.56 13.57 -5.87
CA LYS A 125 -0.34 14.69 -5.54
C LYS A 125 -1.75 14.45 -6.08
N MET A 126 -1.87 13.92 -7.28
CA MET A 126 -3.13 13.54 -7.90
C MET A 126 -3.86 12.47 -7.08
N LEU A 127 -3.23 11.33 -6.80
CA LEU A 127 -3.82 10.26 -6.01
C LEU A 127 -4.20 10.75 -4.61
N HIS A 128 -3.31 11.49 -3.96
CA HIS A 128 -3.55 12.06 -2.65
C HIS A 128 -4.78 12.98 -2.66
N ARG A 129 -4.88 13.90 -3.62
CA ARG A 129 -6.02 14.81 -3.77
C ARG A 129 -7.31 14.04 -3.98
N LEU A 130 -7.35 13.09 -4.91
CA LEU A 130 -8.54 12.28 -5.19
C LEU A 130 -9.02 11.50 -3.95
N LEU A 131 -8.11 10.89 -3.19
CA LEU A 131 -8.44 10.06 -2.03
C LEU A 131 -8.89 10.88 -0.79
N HIS A 132 -8.39 12.11 -0.66
CA HIS A 132 -8.73 13.01 0.45
C HIS A 132 -9.96 13.86 0.16
N SER A 133 -10.11 14.37 -1.07
CA SER A 133 -11.23 15.23 -1.46
C SER A 133 -12.53 14.45 -1.63
N ASN A 134 -12.47 13.14 -1.95
CA ASN A 134 -13.65 12.36 -2.24
C ASN A 134 -13.73 11.10 -1.38
N ALA A 135 -14.74 11.07 -0.49
CA ALA A 135 -14.99 9.92 0.36
C ALA A 135 -15.64 8.76 -0.41
N ASP A 136 -16.44 9.04 -1.44
CA ASP A 136 -17.22 8.05 -2.19
C ASP A 136 -16.42 7.38 -3.34
N LEU A 137 -15.25 7.94 -3.67
CA LEU A 137 -14.33 7.41 -4.67
C LEU A 137 -13.49 6.27 -4.11
N GLN A 138 -13.42 5.19 -4.88
CA GLN A 138 -12.46 4.12 -4.69
C GLN A 138 -11.56 4.04 -5.92
N ILE A 139 -10.25 3.93 -5.72
CA ILE A 139 -9.28 3.78 -6.82
C ILE A 139 -8.83 2.33 -6.86
N LEU A 140 -8.91 1.72 -8.03
CA LEU A 140 -8.31 0.43 -8.36
C LEU A 140 -7.24 0.68 -9.40
N ALA A 141 -5.96 0.52 -9.06
CA ALA A 141 -4.88 0.73 -10.02
C ALA A 141 -4.08 -0.54 -10.25
N PHE A 142 -3.61 -0.73 -11.47
CA PHE A 142 -2.67 -1.77 -11.83
C PHE A 142 -1.31 -1.15 -12.16
N CYS A 143 -0.24 -1.69 -11.57
CA CYS A 143 1.09 -1.11 -11.67
C CYS A 143 2.17 -2.20 -11.81
N HIS A 144 3.00 -2.05 -12.84
CA HIS A 144 4.19 -2.88 -13.04
C HIS A 144 5.36 -2.29 -12.24
N LEU A 145 5.50 -2.66 -10.97
CA LEU A 145 6.56 -2.10 -10.12
C LEU A 145 7.98 -2.44 -10.62
N GLY A 146 8.14 -3.48 -11.44
CA GLY A 146 9.43 -3.87 -12.00
C GLY A 146 10.06 -2.87 -12.98
N VAL A 147 9.32 -1.87 -13.47
CA VAL A 147 9.86 -0.80 -14.34
C VAL A 147 10.15 0.50 -13.60
N HIS A 148 9.79 0.56 -12.31
CA HIS A 148 9.99 1.73 -11.45
C HIS A 148 11.16 1.52 -10.52
N ASP A 149 11.74 2.60 -10.02
CA ASP A 149 12.76 2.49 -8.99
C ASP A 149 12.13 2.08 -7.63
N LEU A 150 12.99 1.70 -6.68
CA LEU A 150 12.55 1.28 -5.35
C LEU A 150 11.80 2.39 -4.61
N ARG A 151 12.21 3.65 -4.78
CA ARG A 151 11.63 4.80 -4.08
C ARG A 151 10.21 5.09 -4.58
N GLU A 152 10.00 5.13 -5.88
CA GLU A 152 8.70 5.28 -6.52
C GLU A 152 7.75 4.16 -6.09
N SER A 153 8.24 2.92 -6.12
CA SER A 153 7.48 1.74 -5.71
C SER A 153 7.06 1.79 -4.24
N GLU A 154 7.95 2.22 -3.34
CA GLU A 154 7.63 2.39 -1.92
C GLU A 154 6.60 3.51 -1.68
N ILE A 155 6.74 4.64 -2.38
CA ILE A 155 5.81 5.76 -2.25
C ILE A 155 4.40 5.32 -2.66
N ILE A 156 4.25 4.69 -3.83
CA ILE A 156 2.94 4.23 -4.31
C ILE A 156 2.33 3.18 -3.39
N ASN A 157 3.14 2.24 -2.89
CA ASN A 157 2.68 1.24 -1.93
C ASN A 157 2.20 1.86 -0.61
N ARG A 158 2.87 2.90 -0.11
CA ARG A 158 2.46 3.59 1.12
C ARG A 158 1.15 4.37 0.98
N ILE A 159 0.85 4.90 -0.20
CA ILE A 159 -0.44 5.57 -0.46
C ILE A 159 -1.57 4.53 -0.56
N ALA A 160 -1.26 3.34 -1.08
CA ALA A 160 -2.25 2.27 -1.24
C ALA A 160 -2.76 1.78 0.11
N THR A 161 -4.07 1.87 0.33
CA THR A 161 -4.70 1.27 1.52
C THR A 161 -4.57 -0.24 1.51
N THR A 162 -4.49 -0.84 0.32
CA THR A 162 -4.32 -2.27 0.14
C THR A 162 -3.51 -2.51 -1.13
N SER A 163 -2.44 -3.29 -1.04
CA SER A 163 -1.70 -3.79 -2.21
C SER A 163 -1.83 -5.30 -2.35
N LEU A 164 -1.99 -5.76 -3.58
CA LEU A 164 -2.19 -7.17 -3.94
C LEU A 164 -1.12 -7.57 -4.92
N ARG A 165 -0.34 -8.61 -4.59
CA ARG A 165 0.72 -9.13 -5.45
C ARG A 165 0.81 -10.63 -5.38
N PHE A 166 1.18 -11.27 -6.49
CA PHE A 166 1.56 -12.67 -6.45
C PHE A 166 3.00 -12.82 -5.93
N LYS A 167 3.23 -13.88 -5.16
CA LYS A 167 4.54 -14.29 -4.67
C LYS A 167 4.72 -15.77 -4.99
N SER A 168 5.87 -16.13 -5.55
CA SER A 168 6.26 -17.52 -5.74
C SER A 168 7.14 -17.94 -4.56
N GLU A 169 6.72 -18.94 -3.80
CA GLU A 169 7.51 -19.59 -2.75
C GLU A 169 7.47 -21.10 -2.96
N GLU A 170 8.64 -21.76 -3.06
CA GLU A 170 8.75 -23.23 -3.13
C GLU A 170 7.82 -23.88 -4.19
N ASP A 171 7.80 -23.32 -5.42
CA ASP A 171 6.92 -23.71 -6.55
C ASP A 171 5.41 -23.51 -6.34
N VAL A 172 5.00 -22.81 -5.27
CA VAL A 172 3.61 -22.41 -5.02
C VAL A 172 3.44 -20.92 -5.28
N VAL A 173 2.43 -20.57 -6.08
CA VAL A 173 2.03 -19.17 -6.31
C VAL A 173 0.98 -18.78 -5.27
N LEU A 174 1.36 -17.88 -4.37
CA LEU A 174 0.50 -17.34 -3.31
C LEU A 174 0.14 -15.89 -3.63
N LEU A 175 -1.06 -15.47 -3.21
CA LEU A 175 -1.50 -14.08 -3.25
C LEU A 175 -1.15 -13.42 -1.93
N GLN A 176 -0.31 -12.41 -1.96
CA GLN A 176 -0.02 -11.55 -0.82
C GLN A 176 -0.97 -10.36 -0.83
N SER A 177 -1.68 -10.14 0.28
CA SER A 177 -2.42 -8.91 0.55
C SER A 177 -1.72 -8.12 1.65
N THR A 178 -1.33 -6.89 1.34
CA THR A 178 -0.73 -5.95 2.29
C THR A 178 -1.72 -4.82 2.56
N VAL A 179 -2.14 -4.67 3.81
CA VAL A 179 -3.12 -3.65 4.22
C VAL A 179 -2.42 -2.60 5.09
N HIS A 180 -2.60 -1.33 4.73
CA HIS A 180 -2.14 -0.18 5.48
C HIS A 180 -3.32 0.43 6.25
N TYR A 181 -3.26 0.37 7.58
CA TYR A 181 -4.27 0.96 8.45
C TYR A 181 -4.00 2.44 8.69
N SER A 182 -5.06 3.20 8.99
CA SER A 182 -4.96 4.62 9.37
C SER A 182 -4.11 4.85 10.63
N SER A 183 -3.94 3.84 11.48
CA SER A 183 -3.04 3.87 12.64
C SER A 183 -1.55 3.77 12.28
N GLY A 184 -1.20 3.60 11.01
CA GLY A 184 0.16 3.33 10.55
C GLY A 184 0.58 1.85 10.66
N LYS A 185 -0.26 0.99 11.25
CA LYS A 185 -0.02 -0.45 11.27
C LYS A 185 -0.08 -1.01 9.84
N ILE A 186 0.84 -1.91 9.52
CA ILE A 186 0.86 -2.66 8.26
C ILE A 186 0.67 -4.13 8.57
N THR A 187 -0.24 -4.80 7.87
CA THR A 187 -0.41 -6.25 7.96
C THR A 187 -0.31 -6.89 6.60
N SER A 188 0.54 -7.91 6.49
CA SER A 188 0.66 -8.73 5.29
C SER A 188 0.13 -10.13 5.57
N GLN A 189 -0.76 -10.62 4.71
CA GLN A 189 -1.31 -11.98 4.76
C GLN A 189 -1.06 -12.68 3.42
N LEU A 190 -0.81 -13.98 3.49
CA LEU A 190 -0.59 -14.83 2.32
C LEU A 190 -1.78 -15.76 2.15
N TRP A 191 -2.30 -15.80 0.92
CA TRP A 191 -3.49 -16.54 0.57
C TRP A 191 -3.16 -17.54 -0.53
N ASP A 192 -3.55 -18.80 -0.35
CA ASP A 192 -3.60 -19.74 -1.46
C ASP A 192 -4.87 -19.42 -2.25
N CYS A 193 -4.64 -18.84 -3.42
CA CYS A 193 -5.68 -18.29 -4.27
C CYS A 193 -5.63 -18.94 -5.64
N LYS A 194 -6.73 -19.61 -6.01
CA LYS A 194 -6.92 -20.14 -7.36
C LYS A 194 -7.97 -19.32 -8.10
N ILE A 195 -7.54 -18.71 -9.21
CA ILE A 195 -8.41 -17.94 -10.10
C ILE A 195 -8.64 -18.80 -11.36
N ASP A 196 -9.90 -19.03 -11.70
CA ASP A 196 -10.27 -19.73 -12.95
C ASP A 196 -10.07 -18.84 -14.18
N ASP A 197 -10.18 -19.41 -15.37
CA ASP A 197 -10.07 -18.65 -16.62
C ASP A 197 -11.25 -17.68 -16.84
N ASN A 198 -12.33 -17.84 -16.07
CA ASN A 198 -13.47 -16.93 -16.04
C ASN A 198 -13.30 -15.81 -14.99
N PHE A 199 -12.11 -15.63 -14.42
CA PHE A 199 -11.79 -14.62 -13.42
C PHE A 199 -12.64 -14.70 -12.15
N ASN A 200 -13.04 -15.90 -11.72
CA ASN A 200 -13.66 -16.14 -10.41
C ASN A 200 -12.64 -16.71 -9.43
N PHE A 201 -12.74 -16.31 -8.16
CA PHE A 201 -12.03 -16.97 -7.06
C PHE A 201 -12.63 -18.35 -6.81
N LEU A 202 -11.87 -19.41 -7.07
CA LEU A 202 -12.26 -20.81 -6.80
C LEU A 202 -12.07 -21.18 -5.32
N SER A 203 -10.98 -20.69 -4.72
CA SER A 203 -10.64 -20.89 -3.32
C SER A 203 -9.76 -19.74 -2.85
N ILE A 204 -10.00 -19.26 -1.63
CA ILE A 204 -9.15 -18.33 -0.90
C ILE A 204 -8.97 -18.96 0.49
N ALA A 205 -7.80 -19.54 0.73
CA ALA A 205 -7.45 -20.12 2.03
C ALA A 205 -6.29 -19.33 2.65
N ASP A 206 -6.42 -18.95 3.91
CA ASP A 206 -5.33 -18.32 4.67
C ASP A 206 -4.19 -19.33 4.81
N VAL A 207 -3.04 -19.00 4.21
CA VAL A 207 -1.83 -19.78 4.42
C VAL A 207 -1.20 -19.22 5.68
N GLN A 208 -1.57 -19.83 6.80
CA GLN A 208 -0.78 -19.76 8.03
C GLN A 208 0.55 -20.46 7.73
N LEU A 209 1.49 -19.75 7.10
CA LEU A 209 2.88 -20.20 7.03
C LEU A 209 3.29 -20.41 8.49
N LYS A 210 3.39 -21.67 8.90
CA LYS A 210 3.94 -22.03 10.20
C LYS A 210 5.27 -21.30 10.27
N LYS A 211 5.37 -20.26 11.12
CA LYS A 211 6.66 -19.68 11.51
C LYS A 211 7.55 -20.86 11.81
N LYS A 212 8.59 -21.11 10.99
CA LYS A 212 9.55 -22.20 11.25
C LYS A 212 9.98 -22.05 12.72
N PRO A 213 9.64 -22.99 13.63
CA PRO A 213 10.10 -22.87 14.99
C PRO A 213 11.44 -23.57 15.05
N VAL A 214 12.50 -22.92 14.60
CA VAL A 214 13.86 -23.29 15.01
C VAL A 214 14.68 -22.01 15.10
N LYS A 215 14.64 -21.37 16.26
CA LYS A 215 15.87 -20.76 16.76
C LYS A 215 16.85 -21.92 16.87
N VAL A 216 17.72 -22.08 15.88
CA VAL A 216 18.96 -22.82 16.11
C VAL A 216 19.59 -22.05 17.26
N LYS A 217 19.75 -22.69 18.42
CA LYS A 217 20.57 -22.11 19.49
C LYS A 217 21.92 -21.85 18.83
N GLU A 218 22.23 -20.60 18.53
CA GLU A 218 23.61 -20.20 18.29
C GLU A 218 24.40 -20.71 19.49
N PRO A 219 25.51 -21.45 19.28
CA PRO A 219 26.38 -21.82 20.38
C PRO A 219 26.81 -20.53 21.06
N ASP A 220 26.61 -20.46 22.37
CA ASP A 220 26.91 -19.26 23.14
C ASP A 220 28.40 -18.91 22.94
N PRO A 221 28.73 -17.78 22.28
CA PRO A 221 30.12 -17.41 21.98
C PRO A 221 30.95 -17.17 23.24
N THR A 222 30.32 -17.17 24.43
CA THR A 222 30.99 -16.95 25.71
C THR A 222 31.49 -18.23 26.39
N GLU A 223 31.18 -19.43 25.88
CA GLU A 223 31.61 -20.70 26.49
C GLU A 223 33.15 -20.89 26.55
N ASN A 224 33.94 -20.15 25.76
CA ASN A 224 35.41 -20.23 25.75
C ASN A 224 36.11 -19.06 26.46
N LEU A 225 35.38 -18.20 27.18
CA LEU A 225 35.99 -17.11 27.94
C LEU A 225 36.41 -17.61 29.33
N THR A 226 37.62 -17.25 29.75
CA THR A 226 38.16 -17.57 31.08
C THR A 226 37.56 -16.71 32.20
N PHE A 227 36.66 -15.79 31.87
CA PHE A 227 35.95 -14.93 32.79
C PHE A 227 34.48 -14.82 32.36
N ASN A 228 33.58 -14.84 33.33
CA ASN A 228 32.14 -14.87 33.09
C ASN A 228 31.66 -13.43 32.77
N LEU A 229 31.02 -13.24 31.62
CA LEU A 229 30.42 -11.94 31.23
C LEU A 229 28.99 -11.78 31.75
N LEU A 230 28.40 -12.87 32.24
CA LEU A 230 27.09 -12.88 32.88
C LEU A 230 27.28 -12.72 34.38
N LEU A 231 26.56 -11.77 34.97
CA LEU A 231 26.45 -11.64 36.42
C LEU A 231 25.66 -12.84 36.94
N ASN A 232 26.17 -13.52 37.96
CA ASN A 232 25.38 -14.54 38.64
C ASN A 232 24.23 -13.87 39.42
N ASP A 233 23.19 -14.62 39.78
CA ASP A 233 21.99 -14.07 40.43
C ASP A 233 22.31 -13.25 41.68
N GLU A 234 23.32 -13.68 42.47
CA GLU A 234 23.82 -12.95 43.64
C GLU A 234 24.48 -11.60 43.27
N GLU A 235 25.24 -11.55 42.18
CA GLU A 235 25.91 -10.33 41.71
C GLU A 235 24.91 -9.36 41.05
N MET A 236 23.85 -9.90 40.45
CA MET A 236 22.72 -9.15 39.93
C MET A 236 21.94 -8.47 41.06
N GLU A 237 21.70 -9.18 42.17
CA GLU A 237 21.07 -8.61 43.36
C GLU A 237 21.93 -7.51 43.96
N VAL A 238 23.26 -7.72 44.10
CA VAL A 238 24.18 -6.70 44.60
C VAL A 238 24.18 -5.47 43.69
N ARG A 239 24.24 -5.64 42.36
CA ARG A 239 24.17 -4.51 41.41
C ARG A 239 22.85 -3.74 41.51
N SER A 240 21.73 -4.42 41.74
CA SER A 240 20.43 -3.77 41.89
C SER A 240 20.31 -2.89 43.15
N GLN A 241 21.13 -3.16 44.16
CA GLN A 241 21.19 -2.40 45.41
C GLN A 241 22.19 -1.23 45.36
N VAL A 242 23.09 -1.20 44.38
CA VAL A 242 24.02 -0.10 44.18
C VAL A 242 23.28 1.08 43.53
N GLN A 243 23.00 2.12 44.31
CA GLN A 243 22.51 3.39 43.78
C GLN A 243 23.56 4.02 42.88
N LEU A 244 23.20 4.27 41.63
CA LEU A 244 24.07 4.98 40.70
C LEU A 244 24.05 6.47 41.05
N PRO A 245 25.18 7.19 40.87
CA PRO A 245 25.31 8.61 41.26
C PRO A 245 24.25 9.55 40.64
N TYR A 246 23.61 9.14 39.55
CA TYR A 246 22.63 9.94 38.79
C TYR A 246 21.19 9.46 38.96
N THR A 247 20.93 8.47 39.82
CA THR A 247 19.56 8.02 40.09
C THR A 247 18.89 8.99 41.06
N GLN A 248 17.96 9.81 40.56
CA GLN A 248 17.22 10.78 41.38
C GLN A 248 16.38 10.04 42.43
N VAL A 249 16.78 10.19 43.69
CA VAL A 249 16.03 9.68 44.84
C VAL A 249 15.00 10.74 45.21
N GLN A 250 13.71 10.41 45.13
CA GLN A 250 12.65 11.24 45.69
C GLN A 250 12.75 11.19 47.23
N ASN A 251 13.67 11.97 47.78
CA ASN A 251 13.61 12.44 49.15
C ASN A 251 13.78 13.95 49.14
N SER A 252 12.76 14.59 49.69
CA SER A 252 12.57 16.01 49.85
C SER A 252 13.76 16.73 50.51
N LEU A 253 14.00 17.94 49.99
CA LEU A 253 14.72 19.10 50.52
C LEU A 253 16.20 19.30 50.11
N ASP A 254 16.37 20.36 49.32
CA ASP A 254 17.53 21.21 49.11
C ASP A 254 18.79 20.61 48.48
N SER A 255 18.78 20.54 47.14
CA SER A 255 19.97 20.89 46.36
C SER A 255 19.56 21.80 45.21
N VAL A 256 19.85 23.09 45.38
CA VAL A 256 19.72 24.12 44.35
C VAL A 256 20.73 23.78 43.25
N ILE A 257 20.24 23.28 42.13
CA ILE A 257 20.91 23.40 40.84
C ILE A 257 20.13 24.48 40.10
N GLU A 258 20.63 25.71 40.14
CA GLU A 258 20.20 26.78 39.23
C GLU A 258 20.41 26.27 37.80
N ASN A 259 19.30 26.05 37.09
CA ASN A 259 19.27 26.04 35.64
C ASN A 259 18.01 26.81 35.24
N ASP A 260 18.22 28.11 34.99
CA ASP A 260 17.33 29.01 34.28
C ASP A 260 16.98 28.41 32.91
N TYR A 261 15.87 27.68 32.86
CA TYR A 261 15.19 27.35 31.61
C TYR A 261 13.69 27.59 31.83
N ASP A 262 13.37 28.85 32.04
CA ASP A 262 12.01 29.39 31.92
C ASP A 262 12.04 30.49 30.83
N ASP A 263 12.59 30.14 29.67
CA ASP A 263 12.36 30.85 28.41
C ASP A 263 11.25 30.11 27.67
N GLU A 264 10.01 30.36 28.09
CA GLU A 264 8.80 30.15 27.27
C GLU A 264 8.71 31.25 26.20
N GLU A 265 9.77 31.41 25.39
CA GLU A 265 9.70 32.12 24.12
C GLU A 265 9.64 31.07 23.00
N ASP A 266 8.46 30.93 22.40
CA ASP A 266 8.22 30.09 21.23
C ASP A 266 9.08 30.61 20.06
N PRO A 267 10.10 29.87 19.59
CA PRO A 267 11.04 30.35 18.57
C PRO A 267 10.40 30.51 17.17
N ASP A 268 9.09 30.28 17.05
CA ASP A 268 8.31 30.43 15.82
C ASP A 268 7.49 31.75 15.77
N ASP A 269 7.49 32.58 16.83
CA ASP A 269 6.65 33.81 16.91
C ASP A 269 7.23 35.03 16.15
N ASP A 270 8.40 34.90 15.52
CA ASP A 270 9.04 35.95 14.69
C ASP A 270 8.97 35.66 13.17
N LEU A 271 8.28 34.61 12.72
CA LEU A 271 8.20 34.24 11.31
C LEU A 271 6.99 34.85 10.58
N ASP A 272 6.99 36.18 10.46
CA ASP A 272 6.25 36.88 9.40
C ASP A 272 7.17 37.06 8.18
N ILE A 273 7.18 36.08 7.27
CA ILE A 273 7.75 36.16 5.91
C ILE A 273 6.79 35.57 4.87
#